data_AF-A0A8C8DI78-F1
#
_entry.id   AF-A0A8C8DI78-F1
#
_cell.length_a   1.000
_cell.length_b   1.000
_cell.length_c   1.000
_cell.angle_alpha   90.00
_cell.angle_beta   90.00
_cell.angle_gamma   90.00
#
_symmetry.space_group_name_H-M   'P 1'
#
loop_
_entity.id
_entity.type
_entity.pdbx_description
1 polymer ?
#
loop_
_entity_poly.entity_id
_entity_poly.type
_entity_poly.pdbx_seq_one_letter_code
_entity_poly.pdbx_strand_id
1 'polypeptide(L)'
;MSLVGMIVYTATLDQGHLWVVFITAGSLGFFMTGYLPLGFEFAVELTYPESEGTSSGLLNCSAQVFGIIFTICQGKIIDAYGTRAGNIFLCVFLLIGTVMTGETVKLLRGLDLISFI
;
A
#
# COMPACT_ATOMS: atom_id res chain seq x y z
N MET A 1 4.77 -2.47 -9.26
CA MET A 1 5.25 -1.12 -9.64
C MET A 1 5.61 -0.25 -8.44
N SER A 2 4.78 -0.21 -7.39
CA SER A 2 5.06 0.51 -6.12
C SER A 2 6.40 0.15 -5.45
N LEU A 3 6.78 -1.14 -5.47
CA LEU A 3 8.03 -1.62 -4.88
C LEU A 3 9.29 -1.10 -5.59
N VAL A 4 9.25 -1.08 -6.92
CA VAL A 4 10.30 -0.48 -7.76
C VAL A 4 10.37 1.03 -7.52
N GLY A 5 9.22 1.71 -7.43
CA GLY A 5 9.14 3.12 -7.08
C GLY A 5 9.78 3.44 -5.73
N MET A 6 9.62 2.57 -4.72
CA MET A 6 10.14 2.81 -3.37
C MET A 6 11.66 2.55 -3.26
N ILE A 7 12.20 1.62 -4.04
CA ILE A 7 13.65 1.43 -4.21
C ILE A 7 14.27 2.67 -4.86
N VAL A 8 13.65 3.17 -5.94
CA VAL A 8 14.11 4.38 -6.64
C VAL A 8 14.01 5.61 -5.72
N TYR A 9 12.93 5.75 -4.94
CA TYR A 9 12.77 6.83 -3.96
C TYR A 9 13.87 6.81 -2.87
N THR A 10 14.20 5.62 -2.35
CA THR A 10 15.23 5.44 -1.33
C THR A 10 16.65 5.71 -1.86
N ALA A 11 16.91 5.38 -3.12
CA ALA A 11 18.17 5.70 -3.81
C ALA A 11 18.29 7.20 -4.14
N THR A 12 17.17 7.83 -4.51
CA THR A 12 17.12 9.25 -4.88
C THR A 12 17.26 10.18 -3.68
N LEU A 13 16.75 9.77 -2.51
CA LEU A 13 16.85 10.56 -1.27
C LEU A 13 18.30 10.84 -0.81
N ASP A 14 19.26 10.02 -1.23
CA ASP A 14 20.68 10.21 -0.92
C ASP A 14 21.34 11.31 -1.75
N GLN A 15 20.79 11.60 -2.94
CA GLN A 15 21.42 12.43 -3.97
C GLN A 15 21.13 13.92 -3.79
N GLY A 16 20.30 14.32 -2.81
CA GLY A 16 19.96 15.72 -2.51
C GLY A 16 19.11 16.45 -3.57
N HIS A 17 18.80 15.83 -4.71
CA HIS A 17 18.01 16.43 -5.78
C HIS A 17 16.49 16.30 -5.54
N LEU A 18 15.92 17.31 -4.86
CA LEU A 18 14.49 17.44 -4.53
C LEU A 18 13.53 17.18 -5.72
N TRP A 19 13.91 17.59 -6.94
CA TRP A 19 13.09 17.41 -8.15
C TRP A 19 12.82 15.94 -8.49
N VAL A 20 13.83 15.08 -8.33
CA VAL A 20 13.71 13.65 -8.66
C VAL A 20 12.89 12.92 -7.59
N VAL A 21 12.98 13.38 -6.33
CA VAL A 21 12.14 12.89 -5.22
C VAL A 21 10.65 13.19 -5.46
N PHE A 22 10.32 14.35 -6.01
CA PHE A 22 8.92 14.71 -6.33
C PHE A 22 8.34 13.86 -7.45
N ILE A 23 9.09 13.63 -8.54
CA ILE A 23 8.63 12.80 -9.66
C ILE A 23 8.43 11.35 -9.21
N THR A 24 9.38 10.81 -8.45
CA THR A 24 9.30 9.43 -7.95
C THR A 24 8.16 9.28 -6.94
N ALA A 25 7.99 10.19 -5.98
CA ALA A 25 6.86 10.19 -5.05
C ALA A 25 5.51 10.31 -5.77
N GLY A 26 5.40 11.17 -6.80
CA GLY A 26 4.18 11.33 -7.60
C GLY A 26 3.81 10.04 -8.35
N SER A 27 4.79 9.40 -8.99
CA SER A 27 4.56 8.11 -9.65
C SER A 27 4.16 7.01 -8.66
N LEU A 28 4.79 6.98 -7.48
CA LEU A 28 4.51 5.99 -6.44
C LEU A 28 3.11 6.17 -5.86
N GLY A 29 2.71 7.42 -5.58
CA GLY A 29 1.36 7.78 -5.16
C GLY A 29 0.31 7.38 -6.20
N PHE A 30 0.55 7.64 -7.48
CA PHE A 30 -0.36 7.26 -8.56
C PHE A 30 -0.63 5.75 -8.60
N PHE A 31 0.41 4.92 -8.51
CA PHE A 31 0.26 3.46 -8.49
C PHE A 31 -0.37 2.92 -7.21
N MET A 32 -0.16 3.59 -6.06
CA MET A 32 -0.78 3.21 -4.78
C MET A 32 -2.27 3.53 -4.77
N THR A 33 -2.65 4.72 -5.23
CA THR A 33 -4.06 5.16 -5.25
C THR A 33 -4.90 4.31 -6.20
N GLY A 34 -4.35 3.84 -7.32
CA GLY A 34 -5.07 2.93 -8.24
C GLY A 34 -5.47 1.59 -7.62
N TYR A 35 -4.82 1.16 -6.54
CA TYR A 35 -5.16 -0.08 -5.82
C TYR A 35 -6.41 0.07 -4.93
N LEU A 36 -6.71 1.30 -4.50
CA LEU A 36 -7.77 1.58 -3.54
C LEU A 36 -9.18 1.36 -4.13
N PRO A 37 -9.54 1.84 -5.34
CA PRO A 37 -10.83 1.54 -5.98
C PRO A 37 -11.05 0.04 -6.19
N LEU A 38 -9.99 -0.68 -6.59
CA LEU A 38 -10.02 -2.12 -6.85
C LEU A 38 -10.33 -2.92 -5.57
N GLY A 39 -9.78 -2.48 -4.43
CA GLY A 39 -10.07 -3.07 -3.13
C GLY A 39 -11.51 -2.82 -2.66
N PHE A 40 -12.09 -1.65 -2.96
CA PHE A 40 -13.49 -1.37 -2.64
C PHE A 40 -14.45 -2.24 -3.45
N GLU A 41 -14.21 -2.39 -4.76
CA GLU A 41 -15.03 -3.24 -5.64
C GLU A 41 -15.01 -4.70 -5.17
N PHE A 42 -13.82 -5.23 -4.86
CA PHE A 42 -13.67 -6.60 -4.38
C PHE A 42 -14.32 -6.86 -3.02
N ALA A 43 -14.28 -5.89 -2.10
CA ALA A 43 -14.91 -6.06 -0.79
C ALA A 43 -16.43 -5.98 -0.84
N VAL A 44 -16.99 -5.14 -1.72
CA VAL A 44 -18.44 -5.11 -1.97
C VAL A 44 -18.90 -6.46 -2.52
N GLU A 45 -18.17 -7.03 -3.48
CA GLU A 45 -18.51 -8.32 -4.07
C GLU A 45 -18.45 -9.47 -3.06
N LEU A 46 -17.44 -9.48 -2.18
CA LEU A 46 -17.32 -10.46 -1.09
C LEU A 46 -18.39 -10.35 0.00
N THR A 47 -18.99 -9.16 0.19
CA THR A 47 -19.94 -8.90 1.29
C THR A 47 -21.40 -8.90 0.85
N TYR A 48 -21.71 -9.26 -0.40
CA TYR A 48 -23.07 -9.24 -0.92
C TYR A 48 -24.01 -10.16 -0.09
N PRO A 49 -25.21 -9.69 0.34
CA PRO A 49 -25.92 -8.47 -0.06
C PRO A 49 -25.85 -7.33 0.99
N GLU A 50 -24.70 -7.08 1.61
CA GLU A 50 -24.53 -5.91 2.49
C GLU A 50 -24.49 -4.58 1.72
N SER A 51 -24.88 -3.51 2.41
CA SER A 51 -24.90 -2.17 1.80
C SER A 51 -23.48 -1.70 1.46
N GLU A 52 -23.29 -1.23 0.22
CA GLU A 52 -22.00 -0.74 -0.28
C GLU A 52 -21.38 0.34 0.61
N GLY A 53 -22.23 1.19 1.21
CA GLY A 53 -21.82 2.25 2.13
C GLY A 53 -21.18 1.72 3.42
N THR A 54 -21.66 0.60 3.97
CA THR A 54 -21.09 0.00 5.19
C THR A 54 -19.74 -0.66 4.91
N SER A 55 -19.62 -1.44 3.83
CA SER A 55 -18.35 -2.07 3.43
C SER A 55 -17.27 -1.04 3.08
N SER A 56 -17.63 -0.01 2.33
CA SER A 56 -16.72 1.09 1.99
C SER A 56 -16.30 1.89 3.23
N GLY A 57 -17.24 2.14 4.15
CA GLY A 57 -17.00 2.84 5.41
C GLY A 57 -16.03 2.09 6.32
N LEU A 58 -16.19 0.77 6.45
CA LEU A 58 -15.30 -0.07 7.25
C LEU A 58 -13.88 -0.16 6.66
N LEU A 59 -13.78 -0.32 5.33
CA LEU A 59 -12.47 -0.32 4.66
C LEU A 59 -11.75 1.01 4.83
N ASN A 60 -12.42 2.14 4.66
CA ASN A 60 -11.81 3.46 4.87
C ASN A 60 -11.44 3.71 6.34
N CYS A 61 -12.29 3.29 7.28
CA CYS A 61 -11.99 3.32 8.71
C CYS A 61 -10.70 2.53 9.02
N SER A 62 -10.58 1.31 8.48
CA SER A 62 -9.38 0.50 8.67
C SER A 62 -8.13 1.17 8.09
N ALA A 63 -8.21 1.75 6.89
CA ALA A 63 -7.11 2.46 6.25
C ALA A 63 -6.64 3.67 7.07
N GLN A 64 -7.57 4.43 7.65
CA GLN A 64 -7.23 5.56 8.52
C GLN A 64 -6.56 5.12 9.82
N VAL A 65 -7.09 4.09 10.49
CA VAL A 65 -6.52 3.58 11.75
C VAL A 65 -5.10 3.07 11.53
N PHE A 66 -4.87 2.25 10.49
CA PHE A 66 -3.53 1.79 10.13
C PHE A 66 -2.61 2.93 9.71
N GLY A 67 -3.14 3.92 8.97
CA GLY A 67 -2.39 5.11 8.57
C GLY A 67 -1.85 5.91 9.77
N ILE A 68 -2.67 6.12 10.80
CA ILE A 68 -2.26 6.83 12.03
C ILE A 68 -1.17 6.04 12.75
N ILE A 69 -1.36 4.72 12.94
CA ILE A 69 -0.39 3.86 13.62
C ILE A 69 0.96 3.90 12.89
N PHE A 70 0.96 3.71 11.57
CA PHE A 70 2.20 3.72 10.78
C PHE A 70 2.89 5.08 10.80
N THR A 71 2.13 6.18 10.73
CA THR A 71 2.71 7.52 10.78
C THR A 71 3.42 7.77 12.12
N ILE A 72 2.81 7.35 13.24
CA ILE A 72 3.42 7.49 14.57
C ILE A 72 4.65 6.59 14.71
N CYS A 73 4.56 5.32 14.30
CA CYS A 73 5.68 4.38 14.32
C CYS A 73 6.86 4.88 13.49
N GLN A 74 6.60 5.34 12.27
CA GLN A 74 7.62 5.91 11.40
C GLN A 74 8.22 7.18 12.02
N GLY A 75 7.40 8.08 12.58
CA GLY A 75 7.88 9.29 13.26
C GLY A 75 8.86 8.97 14.39
N LYS A 76 8.56 7.95 15.21
CA LYS A 76 9.45 7.49 16.29
C LYS A 76 10.74 6.84 15.76
N ILE A 77 10.67 6.11 14.66
CA ILE A 77 11.84 5.49 14.02
C ILE A 77 12.75 6.56 13.40
N ILE A 78 12.18 7.59 12.77
CA ILE A 78 12.94 8.70 12.20
C ILE A 78 13.67 9.48 13.31
N ASP A 79 13.01 9.74 14.44
CA ASP A 79 13.60 10.47 15.57
C ASP A 79 14.78 9.71 16.21
N ALA A 80 14.70 8.37 16.27
CA ALA A 80 15.73 7.54 16.89
C ALA A 80 16.86 7.09 15.93
N TYR A 81 16.56 6.83 14.65
CA TYR A 81 17.48 6.18 13.69
C TYR A 81 17.65 6.95 12.37
N GLY A 82 17.00 8.12 12.23
CA GLY A 82 17.06 8.97 11.06
C GLY A 82 16.10 8.55 9.93
N THR A 83 15.95 9.45 8.95
CA THR A 83 14.98 9.36 7.84
C THR A 83 15.14 8.09 7.00
N ARG A 84 16.38 7.59 6.86
CA ARG A 84 16.66 6.39 6.07
C ARG A 84 16.09 5.11 6.71
N ALA A 85 16.18 4.99 8.04
CA ALA A 85 15.59 3.88 8.78
C ALA A 85 14.05 3.90 8.70
N GLY A 86 13.44 5.08 8.76
CA GLY A 86 11.99 5.27 8.57
C GLY A 86 11.50 4.81 7.20
N ASN A 87 12.26 5.08 6.13
CA ASN A 87 11.92 4.58 4.80
C ASN A 87 12.13 3.08 4.63
N ILE A 88 13.17 2.50 5.25
CA ILE A 88 13.36 1.04 5.24
C ILE A 88 12.18 0.34 5.92
N PHE A 89 11.67 0.90 7.02
CA PHE A 89 10.47 0.39 7.68
C PHE A 89 9.25 0.36 6.74
N LEU A 90 8.98 1.46 6.02
CA LEU A 90 7.90 1.50 5.04
C LEU A 90 8.13 0.51 3.88
N CYS A 91 9.36 0.35 3.40
CA CYS A 91 9.72 -0.61 2.36
C CYS A 91 9.42 -2.06 2.79
N VAL A 92 9.73 -2.43 4.04
CA VAL A 92 9.45 -3.77 4.57
C VAL A 92 7.95 -4.01 4.67
N PHE A 93 7.17 -3.03 5.15
CA PHE A 93 5.70 -3.16 5.20
C PHE A 93 5.06 -3.25 3.81
N LEU A 94 5.55 -2.49 2.83
CA LEU A 94 5.14 -2.60 1.43
C LEU A 94 5.47 -3.97 0.83
N LEU A 95 6.63 -4.54 1.16
CA LEU A 95 7.02 -5.89 0.75
C LEU A 95 6.06 -6.94 1.34
N ILE A 96 5.78 -6.86 2.64
CA ILE A 96 4.83 -7.77 3.30
C ILE A 96 3.45 -7.66 2.65
N GLY A 97 2.94 -6.45 2.42
CA GLY A 97 1.67 -6.23 1.73
C GLY A 97 1.66 -6.84 0.32
N THR A 98 2.74 -6.66 -0.45
CA THR A 98 2.87 -7.23 -1.80
C THR A 98 2.87 -8.76 -1.78
N VAL A 99 3.57 -9.38 -0.83
CA VAL A 99 3.59 -10.84 -0.66
C VAL A 99 2.22 -11.36 -0.28
N MET A 100 1.56 -10.73 0.70
CA MET A 100 0.19 -11.10 1.12
C MET A 100 -0.79 -11.04 -0.05
N THR A 101 -0.79 -9.95 -0.82
CA THR A 101 -1.60 -9.84 -2.05
C THR A 101 -1.29 -10.95 -3.05
N GLY A 102 -0.01 -11.28 -3.26
CA GLY A 102 0.41 -12.33 -4.17
C GLY A 102 -0.12 -13.72 -3.77
N GLU A 103 -0.11 -14.02 -2.47
CA GLU A 103 -0.67 -15.27 -1.94
C GLU A 103 -2.20 -15.31 -2.05
N THR A 104 -2.90 -14.20 -1.83
CA THR A 104 -4.36 -14.11 -2.07
C THR A 104 -4.72 -14.40 -3.52
N VAL A 105 -3.96 -13.84 -4.48
CA VAL A 105 -4.17 -14.09 -5.92
C VAL A 105 -3.85 -15.54 -6.29
N LYS A 106 -2.81 -16.14 -5.70
CA LYS A 106 -2.51 -17.57 -5.88
C LYS A 106 -3.62 -18.46 -5.34
N LEU A 107 -4.17 -18.14 -4.18
CA LEU A 107 -5.28 -18.87 -3.57
C LEU A 107 -6.53 -18.84 -4.48
N LEU A 108 -6.87 -17.66 -5.02
CA LEU A 108 -7.98 -17.49 -5.97
C LEU A 108 -7.76 -18.27 -7.28
N ARG A 109 -6.52 -18.33 -7.79
CA ARG A 109 -6.18 -19.15 -8.96
C ARG A 109 -6.21 -20.66 -8.70
N GLY A 110 -5.89 -21.09 -7.48
CA GLY A 110 -5.94 -22.50 -7.08
C GLY A 110 -7.35 -23.05 -6.87
N LEU A 111 -8.35 -22.16 -6.73
CA LEU A 111 -9.76 -22.50 -6.52
C LEU A 111 -10.61 -22.50 -7.81
N ASP A 112 -10.01 -22.36 -8.99
CA ASP A 112 -10.67 -22.35 -10.32
C ASP A 112 -11.83 -21.33 -10.47
N LEU A 113 -11.95 -20.37 -9.56
CA LEU A 113 -13.00 -19.34 -9.55
C LEU A 113 -12.80 -18.24 -10.62
N ILE A 114 -11.63 -18.22 -11.27
CA ILE A 114 -11.28 -17.27 -12.35
C ILE A 114 -11.82 -17.71 -13.72
N SER A 115 -12.33 -18.94 -13.87
CA SER A 115 -12.99 -19.36 -15.11
C SER A 115 -14.40 -18.76 -15.30
N PHE A 116 -14.89 -17.94 -14.35
CA PHE A 116 -16.26 -17.39 -14.36
C PHE A 116 -16.34 -15.85 -14.34
N ILE A 117 -15.22 -15.14 -14.49
CA ILE A 117 -15.15 -13.70 -14.78
C ILE A 117 -14.46 -13.51 -16.12
#